data_AF-A0A7Y1ZN30-F1
#
_entry.id   AF-A0A7Y1ZN30-F1
#
_cell.length_a   1.000
_cell.length_b   1.000
_cell.length_c   1.000
_cell.angle_alpha   90.00
_cell.angle_beta   90.00
_cell.angle_gamma   90.00
#
_symmetry.space_group_name_H-M   'P 1'
#
loop_
_entity.id
_entity.type
_entity.pdbx_description
1 polymer ?
#
loop_
_entity_poly.entity_id
_entity_poly.type
_entity_poly.pdbx_seq_one_letter_code
_entity_poly.pdbx_strand_id
1 'polypeptide(L)'
;MSATVYKLIHLVGIFAVLIAVGGICFHAAVGGAKSNEKHRLATLLHGVGLFLVLLGGFGMLAKLSISVASGWVLVKLAIWIAIGALVAIPYRKPDQAINVAMLTLLLAIVAGVLALYKPF
;
A
#
# COMPACT_ATOMS: atom_id res chain seq x y z
N MET A 1 23.30 -5.04 -3.53
CA MET A 1 22.00 -5.74 -3.64
C MET A 1 21.49 -5.67 -5.08
N SER A 2 20.86 -6.74 -5.58
CA SER A 2 20.30 -6.81 -6.94
C SER A 2 18.90 -6.18 -7.01
N ALA A 3 18.42 -5.85 -8.21
CA ALA A 3 17.05 -5.37 -8.42
C ALA A 3 16.00 -6.38 -7.91
N THR A 4 16.30 -7.68 -7.96
CA THR A 4 15.45 -8.75 -7.43
C THR A 4 15.22 -8.63 -5.92
N VAL A 5 16.24 -8.24 -5.15
CA VAL A 5 16.08 -8.05 -3.70
C VAL A 5 15.14 -6.88 -3.40
N TYR A 6 15.31 -5.76 -4.11
CA TYR A 6 14.39 -4.62 -3.96
C TYR A 6 12.97 -4.95 -4.42
N LYS A 7 12.82 -5.77 -5.46
CA LYS A 7 11.52 -6.31 -5.88
C LYS A 7 10.86 -7.13 -4.77
N LEU A 8 11.62 -8.00 -4.11
CA LEU A 8 11.11 -8.78 -2.98
C LEU A 8 10.69 -7.88 -1.82
N ILE A 9 11.53 -6.90 -1.44
CA ILE A 9 11.20 -5.89 -0.41
C ILE A 9 9.91 -5.15 -0.76
N HIS A 10 9.77 -4.71 -2.02
CA HIS A 10 8.57 -4.02 -2.50
C HIS A 10 7.32 -4.90 -2.36
N LEU A 11 7.39 -6.16 -2.82
CA LEU A 11 6.27 -7.09 -2.74
C LEU A 11 5.87 -7.43 -1.31
N VAL A 12 6.85 -7.65 -0.41
CA VAL A 12 6.59 -7.84 1.03
C VAL A 12 5.85 -6.63 1.59
N GLY A 13 6.29 -5.42 1.24
CA GLY A 13 5.59 -4.19 1.61
C GLY A 13 4.15 -4.14 1.10
N ILE A 14 3.93 -4.47 -0.18
CA ILE A 14 2.59 -4.49 -0.78
C ILE A 14 1.67 -5.46 -0.03
N PHE A 15 2.12 -6.69 0.21
CA PHE A 15 1.31 -7.70 0.90
C PHE A 15 1.01 -7.28 2.34
N ALA A 16 1.99 -6.71 3.06
CA ALA A 16 1.79 -6.18 4.40
C ALA A 16 0.73 -5.07 4.42
N VAL A 17 0.77 -4.12 3.47
CA VAL A 17 -0.23 -3.04 3.36
C VAL A 17 -1.61 -3.61 3.05
N LEU A 18 -1.74 -4.50 2.08
CA LEU A 18 -3.04 -5.06 1.67
C LEU A 18 -3.68 -5.88 2.80
N ILE A 19 -2.90 -6.71 3.50
CA ILE A 19 -3.38 -7.47 4.66
C ILE A 19 -3.81 -6.52 5.78
N ALA A 20 -3.00 -5.50 6.09
CA ALA A 20 -3.30 -4.56 7.16
C ALA A 20 -4.56 -3.74 6.88
N VAL A 21 -4.67 -3.14 5.68
CA VAL A 21 -5.85 -2.34 5.30
C VAL A 21 -7.09 -3.22 5.22
N GLY A 22 -7.00 -4.40 4.61
CA GLY A 22 -8.09 -5.36 4.56
C GLY A 22 -8.57 -5.73 5.96
N GLY A 23 -7.67 -6.16 6.84
CA GLY A 23 -7.99 -6.52 8.22
C GLY A 23 -8.65 -5.38 9.00
N ILE A 24 -8.12 -4.16 8.88
CA ILE A 24 -8.71 -2.96 9.51
C ILE A 24 -10.12 -2.69 8.98
N CYS A 25 -10.32 -2.76 7.66
CA CYS A 25 -11.60 -2.49 7.03
C CYS A 25 -12.66 -3.52 7.41
N PHE A 26 -12.35 -4.81 7.29
CA PHE A 26 -13.29 -5.87 7.66
C PHE A 26 -13.63 -5.84 9.15
N HIS A 27 -12.64 -5.59 10.01
CA HIS A 27 -12.89 -5.47 11.45
C HIS A 27 -13.81 -4.28 11.78
N ALA A 28 -13.57 -3.11 11.18
CA ALA A 28 -14.45 -1.96 11.36
C ALA A 28 -15.86 -2.22 10.82
N ALA A 29 -15.99 -2.87 9.66
CA ALA A 29 -17.28 -3.15 9.03
C ALA A 29 -18.21 -4.04 9.88
N VAL A 30 -17.65 -4.91 10.72
CA VAL A 30 -18.43 -5.77 11.63
C VAL A 30 -18.63 -5.16 13.03
N GLY A 31 -18.38 -3.85 13.19
CA GLY A 31 -18.56 -3.14 14.46
C GLY A 31 -17.37 -3.21 15.41
N GLY A 32 -16.20 -3.65 14.93
CA GLY A 32 -14.97 -3.68 15.71
C GLY A 32 -14.50 -2.28 16.12
N ALA A 33 -14.14 -2.12 17.39
CA ALA A 33 -13.57 -0.88 17.91
C ALA A 33 -12.03 -0.88 17.84
N LYS A 34 -11.41 0.30 18.00
CA LYS A 34 -9.96 0.40 18.22
C LYS A 34 -9.60 -0.12 19.61
N SER A 35 -9.64 -1.43 19.82
CA SER A 35 -9.18 -2.05 21.06
C SER A 35 -8.14 -3.14 20.78
N ASN A 36 -7.17 -3.22 21.70
CA ASN A 36 -6.13 -4.25 21.81
C ASN A 36 -4.97 -4.24 20.80
N GLU A 37 -3.96 -5.01 21.19
CA GLU A 37 -2.68 -5.27 20.52
C GLU A 37 -2.82 -5.61 19.03
N LYS A 38 -3.92 -6.25 18.62
CA LYS A 38 -4.18 -6.60 17.22
C LYS A 38 -4.35 -5.37 16.32
N HIS A 39 -5.00 -4.31 16.80
CA HIS A 39 -5.07 -3.03 16.09
C HIS A 39 -3.68 -2.41 15.96
N ARG A 40 -2.86 -2.48 17.02
CA ARG A 40 -1.48 -1.99 17.02
C ARG A 40 -0.63 -2.75 16.00
N LEU A 41 -0.76 -4.07 15.94
CA LEU A 41 -0.09 -4.91 14.96
C LEU A 41 -0.50 -4.54 13.53
N ALA A 42 -1.80 -4.39 13.26
CA ALA A 42 -2.28 -4.00 11.93
C ALA A 42 -1.75 -2.61 11.52
N THR A 43 -1.74 -1.65 12.44
CA THR A 43 -1.21 -0.29 12.18
C THR A 43 0.29 -0.30 11.95
N LEU A 44 1.04 -1.11 12.72
CA LEU A 44 2.48 -1.32 12.53
C LEU A 44 2.76 -1.96 11.17
N LEU A 45 2.04 -3.03 10.83
CA LEU A 45 2.18 -3.74 9.58
C LEU A 45 1.87 -2.84 8.38
N HIS A 46 0.88 -1.96 8.51
CA HIS A 46 0.57 -0.93 7.51
C HIS A 46 1.74 0.07 7.36
N GLY A 47 2.22 0.66 8.46
CA GLY A 47 3.29 1.66 8.42
C GLY A 47 4.61 1.10 7.89
N VAL A 48 5.04 -0.05 8.41
CA VAL A 48 6.22 -0.77 7.94
C VAL A 48 6.02 -1.22 6.50
N GLY A 49 4.84 -1.72 6.15
CA GLY A 49 4.50 -2.11 4.79
C GLY A 49 4.70 -0.97 3.80
N LEU A 50 4.14 0.22 4.07
CA LEU A 50 4.32 1.40 3.22
C LEU A 50 5.78 1.81 3.10
N PHE A 51 6.53 1.78 4.22
CA PHE A 51 7.97 2.03 4.18
C PHE A 51 8.69 1.06 3.25
N LEU A 52 8.40 -0.25 3.33
CA LEU A 52 9.00 -1.27 2.47
C LEU A 52 8.57 -1.13 1.01
N VAL A 53 7.32 -0.73 0.73
CA VAL A 53 6.87 -0.39 -0.61
C VAL A 53 7.75 0.72 -1.19
N LEU A 54 7.98 1.81 -0.46
CA LEU A 54 8.82 2.90 -0.96
C LEU A 54 10.29 2.49 -1.06
N LEU A 55 10.84 1.83 -0.04
CA LEU A 55 12.23 1.36 -0.03
C LEU A 55 12.53 0.43 -1.21
N GLY A 56 11.69 -0.57 -1.43
CA GLY A 56 11.82 -1.50 -2.55
C GLY A 56 11.57 -0.82 -3.90
N GLY A 57 10.60 0.10 -3.96
CA GLY A 57 10.27 0.86 -5.16
C GLY A 57 11.44 1.73 -5.63
N PHE A 58 11.92 2.64 -4.77
CA PHE A 58 13.04 3.52 -5.08
C PHE A 58 14.35 2.74 -5.27
N GLY A 59 14.58 1.68 -4.50
CA GLY A 59 15.73 0.81 -4.70
C GLY A 59 15.75 0.14 -6.09
N MET A 60 14.59 -0.32 -6.59
CA MET A 60 14.47 -0.82 -7.96
C MET A 60 14.70 0.28 -9.00
N LEU A 61 14.13 1.49 -8.81
CA LEU A 61 14.32 2.61 -9.73
C LEU A 61 15.80 2.96 -9.88
N ALA A 62 16.54 3.06 -8.77
CA ALA A 62 17.97 3.33 -8.77
C ALA A 62 18.77 2.22 -9.47
N LYS A 63 18.40 0.94 -9.28
CA LYS A 63 19.10 -0.19 -9.92
C LYS A 63 18.80 -0.34 -11.41
N LEU A 64 17.62 0.07 -11.85
CA LEU A 64 17.22 0.03 -13.25
C LEU A 64 17.51 1.33 -14.00
N SER A 65 18.13 2.32 -13.34
CA SER A 65 18.39 3.66 -13.89
C SER A 65 17.12 4.35 -14.42
N ILE A 66 16.00 4.12 -13.74
CA ILE A 66 14.70 4.73 -14.09
C ILE A 66 14.56 6.03 -13.27
N SER A 67 14.23 7.13 -13.95
CA SER A 67 14.00 8.41 -13.30
C SER A 67 12.74 8.37 -12.42
N VAL A 68 12.84 8.99 -11.24
CA VAL A 68 11.66 9.22 -10.39
C VAL A 68 10.67 10.18 -11.05
N ALA A 69 11.15 11.04 -11.95
CA ALA A 69 10.33 12.00 -12.69
C ALA A 69 9.53 11.37 -13.84
N SER A 70 9.73 10.08 -14.16
CA SER A 70 8.85 9.37 -15.09
C SER A 70 7.41 9.44 -14.59
N GLY A 71 6.47 9.81 -15.46
CA GLY A 71 5.13 10.12 -14.99
C GLY A 71 4.43 8.90 -14.37
N TRP A 72 4.63 7.69 -14.91
CA TRP A 72 4.08 6.47 -14.33
C TRP A 72 4.60 6.21 -12.91
N VAL A 73 5.83 6.64 -12.60
CA VAL A 73 6.42 6.55 -11.26
C VAL A 73 5.73 7.53 -10.31
N LEU A 74 5.54 8.78 -10.74
CA LEU A 74 4.86 9.80 -9.94
C LEU A 74 3.42 9.42 -9.62
N VAL A 75 2.67 8.90 -10.61
CA VAL A 75 1.30 8.41 -10.38
C VAL A 75 1.31 7.21 -9.44
N LYS A 76 2.24 6.27 -9.60
CA LYS A 76 2.36 5.13 -8.69
C LYS A 76 2.72 5.57 -7.25
N LEU A 77 3.55 6.60 -7.10
CA LEU A 77 3.87 7.18 -5.79
C LEU A 77 2.62 7.82 -5.16
N ALA A 78 1.86 8.60 -5.93
CA ALA A 78 0.61 9.20 -5.48
C ALA A 78 -0.40 8.13 -5.02
N ILE A 79 -0.50 7.01 -5.74
CA ILE A 79 -1.32 5.87 -5.35
C ILE A 79 -0.93 5.32 -3.96
N TRP A 80 0.37 5.09 -3.70
CA TRP A 80 0.79 4.57 -2.40
C TRP A 80 0.55 5.56 -1.25
N ILE A 81 0.70 6.86 -1.51
CA ILE A 81 0.34 7.91 -0.55
C ILE A 81 -1.17 7.89 -0.27
N ALA A 82 -2.00 7.78 -1.31
CA ALA A 82 -3.44 7.70 -1.18
C ALA A 82 -3.87 6.48 -0.35
N ILE A 83 -3.31 5.29 -0.64
CA ILE A 83 -3.54 4.07 0.16
C ILE A 83 -3.15 4.29 1.62
N GLY A 84 -2.02 4.95 1.88
CA GLY A 84 -1.61 5.27 3.24
C GLY A 84 -2.55 6.20 3.99
N ALA A 85 -3.22 7.12 3.28
CA ALA A 85 -4.23 7.99 3.86
C ALA A 85 -5.57 7.27 4.09
N LEU A 86 -5.95 6.34 3.21
CA LEU A 86 -7.23 5.62 3.26
C LEU A 86 -7.46 4.85 4.56
N VAL A 87 -6.39 4.34 5.19
CA VAL A 87 -6.48 3.58 6.47
C VAL A 87 -7.08 4.39 7.62
N ALA A 88 -7.14 5.72 7.49
CA ALA A 88 -7.67 6.62 8.50
C ALA A 88 -9.21 6.64 8.56
N ILE A 89 -9.89 6.08 7.55
CA ILE A 89 -11.35 6.15 7.36
C ILE A 89 -12.13 5.05 8.11
N PRO A 90 -11.75 3.75 8.06
CA PRO A 90 -12.65 2.66 8.48
C PRO A 90 -13.22 2.78 9.90
N TYR A 91 -12.42 3.19 10.88
CA TYR A 91 -12.92 3.37 12.26
C TYR A 91 -13.66 4.69 12.50
N ARG A 92 -13.58 5.65 11.58
CA ARG A 92 -14.35 6.91 11.65
C ARG A 92 -15.69 6.80 10.92
N LYS A 93 -15.72 6.02 9.84
CA LYS A 93 -16.88 5.75 9.00
C LYS A 93 -16.96 4.25 8.68
N PRO A 94 -17.42 3.42 9.63
CA PRO A 94 -17.48 1.96 9.45
C PRO A 94 -18.33 1.52 8.25
N ASP A 95 -19.37 2.30 7.93
CA ASP A 95 -20.22 2.13 6.73
C ASP A 95 -19.43 2.19 5.41
N GLN A 96 -18.30 2.91 5.40
CA GLN A 96 -17.42 3.04 4.23
C GLN A 96 -16.27 2.04 4.22
N ALA A 97 -16.11 1.21 5.25
CA ALA A 97 -14.91 0.39 5.41
C ALA A 97 -14.69 -0.59 4.24
N ILE A 98 -15.75 -1.22 3.74
CA ILE A 98 -15.65 -2.12 2.58
C ILE A 98 -15.33 -1.35 1.30
N ASN A 99 -15.89 -0.14 1.10
CA ASN A 99 -15.55 0.72 -0.03
C ASN A 99 -14.06 1.09 0.00
N VAL A 100 -13.51 1.39 1.18
CA VAL A 100 -12.08 1.66 1.38
C VAL A 100 -11.23 0.45 1.03
N ALA A 101 -11.63 -0.76 1.43
CA ALA A 101 -10.94 -2.00 1.08
C ALA A 101 -10.93 -2.23 -0.45
N MET A 102 -12.08 -2.08 -1.11
CA MET A 102 -12.20 -2.25 -2.56
C MET A 102 -11.43 -1.20 -3.34
N LEU A 103 -11.48 0.06 -2.90
CA LEU A 103 -10.69 1.14 -3.49
C LEU A 103 -9.19 0.88 -3.33
N THR A 104 -8.76 0.42 -2.15
CA THR A 104 -7.35 0.05 -1.91
C THR A 104 -6.89 -1.06 -2.85
N LEU A 105 -7.71 -2.10 -3.05
CA LEU A 105 -7.41 -3.18 -3.99
C LEU A 105 -7.33 -2.66 -5.43
N LEU A 106 -8.30 -1.85 -5.88
CA LEU A 106 -8.31 -1.24 -7.20
C LEU A 106 -7.06 -0.40 -7.45
N LEU A 107 -6.71 0.47 -6.49
CA LEU A 107 -5.51 1.30 -6.57
C LEU A 107 -4.23 0.47 -6.64
N ALA A 108 -4.14 -0.62 -5.87
CA ALA A 108 -2.99 -1.52 -5.93
C ALA A 108 -2.87 -2.24 -7.29
N ILE A 109 -4.00 -2.65 -7.89
CA ILE A 109 -4.04 -3.21 -9.24
C ILE A 109 -3.56 -2.17 -10.26
N VAL A 110 -4.06 -0.93 -10.20
CA VAL A 110 -3.63 0.16 -11.09
C VAL A 110 -2.13 0.42 -10.95
N ALA A 111 -1.59 0.45 -9.73
CA ALA A 111 -0.15 0.57 -9.50
C ALA A 111 0.66 -0.61 -10.08
N GLY A 112 0.09 -1.81 -10.11
CA GLY A 112 0.63 -2.98 -10.79
C GLY A 112 0.67 -2.80 -12.31
N VAL A 113 -0.47 -2.40 -12.91
CA VAL A 113 -0.59 -2.11 -14.35
C VAL A 113 0.43 -1.04 -14.78
N LEU A 114 0.54 0.07 -14.04
CA LEU A 114 1.53 1.11 -14.33
C LEU A 114 2.97 0.58 -14.31
N ALA A 115 3.29 -0.31 -13.38
CA ALA A 115 4.62 -0.90 -13.28
C ALA A 115 4.94 -1.90 -14.40
N LEU A 116 3.92 -2.57 -14.96
CA LEU A 116 4.05 -3.50 -16.08
C LEU A 116 4.22 -2.76 -17.41
N TYR A 117 3.34 -1.81 -17.69
CA TYR A 117 3.27 -1.17 -19.01
C TYR A 117 4.08 0.12 -19.11
N LYS A 118 4.34 0.82 -18.00
CA LYS A 118 5.15 2.05 -17.93
C LYS A 118 4.80 3.08 -19.03
N PRO A 119 3.52 3.46 -19.20
CA PRO A 119 3.04 4.09 -20.43
C PRO A 119 3.50 5.54 -20.69
N PHE A 120 4.08 6.24 -19.70
CA PHE A 120 4.49 7.65 -19.80
C PHE A 120 5.54 8.03 -18.75
#